data_AF-A0A2N7BD76-F1
#
_entry.id   AF-A0A2N7BD76-F1
#
_cell.length_a   1.000
_cell.length_b   1.000
_cell.length_c   1.000
_cell.angle_alpha   90.00
_cell.angle_beta   90.00
_cell.angle_gamma   90.00
#
_symmetry.space_group_name_H-M   'P 1'
#
loop_
_entity.id
_entity.type
_entity.pdbx_description
1 polymer ?
#
loop_
_entity_poly.entity_id
_entity_poly.type
_entity_poly.pdbx_seq_one_letter_code
_entity_poly.pdbx_strand_id
1 'polypeptide(L)'
;MKSTFAGMSNYSHQSFEDILKDLKYEFNYIVRFNNDLRKNISEIAVTDFWKKEVPYNVKYIFTHAIKFFDTVEQELRDIIDGLEICVEIHNCKRLYTIGQTAEKLNRDIGQVWHQDYDNKDYESIYFRPIERLYNETRDTAVSLVDIENMALRMEDFVGRKRNSKGGSAIEGNSFNNITNSVMIIGNNNSVKGVNNVSGNFPAVVGV
;
A
#
# COMPACT_ATOMS: atom_id res chain seq x y z
N MET A 1 3.15 -14.44 -10.18
CA MET A 1 1.92 -15.26 -10.35
C MET A 1 1.09 -15.07 -9.09
N LYS A 2 -0.10 -14.47 -9.17
CA LYS A 2 -0.97 -14.34 -7.98
C LYS A 2 -1.32 -15.73 -7.48
N SER A 3 -1.22 -15.93 -6.17
CA SER A 3 -1.63 -17.20 -5.57
C SER A 3 -3.13 -17.40 -5.77
N THR A 4 -3.58 -18.64 -5.94
CA THR A 4 -5.00 -19.00 -6.01
C THR A 4 -5.75 -18.67 -4.71
N PHE A 5 -5.01 -18.35 -3.64
CA PHE A 5 -5.52 -17.89 -2.36
C PHE A 5 -5.03 -16.45 -2.12
N ALA A 6 -5.95 -15.50 -2.10
CA ALA A 6 -5.64 -14.11 -1.80
C ALA A 6 -5.13 -13.97 -0.35
N GLY A 7 -4.10 -13.14 -0.17
CA GLY A 7 -3.32 -13.01 1.07
C GLY A 7 -2.08 -13.93 1.14
N MET A 8 -1.91 -14.87 0.21
CA MET A 8 -0.76 -15.80 0.17
C MET A 8 0.20 -15.54 -1.01
N SER A 9 0.08 -14.38 -1.67
CA SER A 9 0.90 -14.08 -2.83
C SER A 9 2.37 -13.87 -2.45
N ASN A 10 3.27 -14.68 -3.00
CA ASN A 10 4.70 -14.57 -2.76
C ASN A 10 5.38 -13.62 -3.75
N TYR A 11 5.94 -12.52 -3.25
CA TYR A 11 6.63 -11.49 -4.04
C TYR A 11 8.17 -11.60 -4.01
N SER A 12 8.75 -12.60 -3.33
CA SER A 12 10.20 -12.68 -3.09
C SER A 12 11.07 -12.69 -4.35
N HIS A 13 10.54 -13.17 -5.48
CA HIS A 13 11.24 -13.29 -6.76
C HIS A 13 10.90 -12.15 -7.74
N GLN A 14 9.98 -11.25 -7.38
CA GLN A 14 9.52 -10.21 -8.29
C GLN A 14 10.46 -9.00 -8.28
N SER A 15 10.52 -8.32 -9.44
CA SER A 15 11.23 -7.06 -9.58
C SER A 15 10.39 -5.89 -9.05
N PHE A 16 11.02 -4.76 -8.73
CA PHE A 16 10.32 -3.55 -8.34
C PHE A 16 9.23 -3.13 -9.35
N GLU A 17 9.52 -3.21 -10.65
CA GLU A 17 8.56 -2.78 -11.68
C GLU A 17 7.34 -3.70 -11.74
N ASP A 18 7.53 -5.00 -11.51
CA ASP A 18 6.42 -5.96 -11.42
C ASP A 18 5.55 -5.67 -10.20
N ILE A 19 6.16 -5.43 -9.04
CA ILE A 19 5.43 -5.14 -7.81
C ILE A 19 4.69 -3.80 -7.92
N LEU A 20 5.31 -2.76 -8.48
CA LEU A 20 4.65 -1.47 -8.69
C LEU A 20 3.48 -1.59 -9.68
N LYS A 21 3.64 -2.42 -10.72
CA LYS A 21 2.56 -2.72 -11.67
C LYS A 21 1.41 -3.44 -10.97
N ASP A 22 1.69 -4.44 -10.15
CA ASP A 22 0.69 -5.17 -9.38
C ASP A 22 -0.01 -4.25 -8.37
N LEU A 23 0.72 -3.37 -7.68
CA LEU A 23 0.15 -2.37 -6.77
C LEU A 23 -0.81 -1.41 -7.50
N LYS A 24 -0.45 -0.95 -8.69
CA LYS A 24 -1.33 -0.13 -9.54
C LYS A 24 -2.58 -0.89 -10.00
N TYR A 25 -2.43 -2.19 -10.28
CA TYR A 25 -3.58 -3.04 -10.58
C TYR A 25 -4.52 -3.12 -9.38
N GLU A 26 -4.00 -3.39 -8.19
CA GLU A 26 -4.80 -3.42 -6.95
C GLU A 26 -5.48 -2.08 -6.70
N PHE A 27 -4.76 -0.95 -6.84
CA PHE A 27 -5.34 0.38 -6.70
C PHE A 27 -6.56 0.59 -7.64
N ASN A 28 -6.44 0.25 -8.92
CA ASN A 28 -7.55 0.37 -9.86
C ASN A 28 -8.71 -0.57 -9.51
N TYR A 29 -8.42 -1.78 -9.04
CA TYR A 29 -9.43 -2.71 -8.56
C TYR A 29 -10.20 -2.12 -7.37
N ILE A 30 -9.49 -1.60 -6.36
CA ILE A 30 -10.06 -0.97 -5.16
C ILE A 30 -10.91 0.24 -5.53
N VAL A 31 -10.42 1.14 -6.40
CA VAL A 31 -11.19 2.32 -6.85
C VAL A 31 -12.50 1.90 -7.51
N ARG A 32 -12.47 0.97 -8.46
CA ARG A 32 -13.68 0.49 -9.14
C ARG A 32 -14.64 -0.09 -8.11
N PHE A 33 -14.12 -0.92 -7.23
CA PHE A 33 -14.91 -1.65 -6.27
C PHE A 33 -15.54 -0.77 -5.20
N ASN A 34 -14.78 0.18 -4.67
CA ASN A 34 -15.26 1.09 -3.65
C ASN A 34 -16.43 1.95 -4.18
N ASN A 35 -16.37 2.33 -5.47
CA ASN A 35 -17.49 2.99 -6.14
C ASN A 35 -18.74 2.09 -6.21
N ASP A 36 -18.58 0.81 -6.55
CA ASP A 36 -19.67 -0.17 -6.58
C ASP A 36 -20.27 -0.39 -5.18
N LEU A 37 -19.43 -0.53 -4.15
CA LEU A 37 -19.86 -0.64 -2.75
C LEU A 37 -20.65 0.59 -2.28
N ARG A 38 -20.16 1.81 -2.56
CA ARG A 38 -20.85 3.05 -2.20
C ARG A 38 -22.21 3.15 -2.88
N LYS A 39 -22.29 2.74 -4.15
CA LYS A 39 -23.56 2.67 -4.87
C LYS A 39 -24.51 1.66 -4.21
N ASN A 40 -24.05 0.42 -4.01
CA ASN A 40 -24.84 -0.65 -3.40
C ASN A 40 -25.35 -0.25 -2.01
N ILE A 41 -24.49 0.32 -1.14
CA ILE A 41 -24.93 0.72 0.19
C ILE A 41 -25.96 1.86 0.14
N SER A 42 -25.82 2.81 -0.79
CA SER A 42 -26.79 3.89 -0.95
C SER A 42 -28.17 3.39 -1.38
N GLU A 43 -28.21 2.35 -2.23
CA GLU A 43 -29.44 1.72 -2.72
C GLU A 43 -30.13 0.88 -1.64
N ILE A 44 -29.37 0.09 -0.86
CA ILE A 44 -29.96 -0.71 0.22
C ILE A 44 -30.35 0.15 1.43
N ALA A 45 -29.62 1.23 1.73
CA ALA A 45 -29.82 2.01 2.95
C ALA A 45 -31.19 2.71 3.01
N VAL A 46 -31.80 2.97 1.85
CA VAL A 46 -33.14 3.57 1.77
C VAL A 46 -34.26 2.54 1.98
N THR A 47 -33.97 1.25 1.86
CA THR A 47 -34.97 0.18 2.00
C THR A 47 -35.44 0.00 3.44
N ASP A 48 -36.70 -0.40 3.61
CA ASP A 48 -37.25 -0.75 4.92
C ASP A 48 -36.57 -1.97 5.52
N PHE A 49 -36.18 -2.94 4.68
CA PHE A 49 -35.44 -4.13 5.11
C PHE A 49 -34.12 -3.74 5.79
N TRP A 50 -33.31 -2.89 5.17
CA TRP A 50 -32.09 -2.39 5.80
C TRP A 50 -32.40 -1.69 7.13
N LYS A 51 -33.38 -0.79 7.14
CA LYS A 51 -33.67 0.01 8.34
C LYS A 51 -34.15 -0.83 9.52
N LYS A 52 -35.05 -1.79 9.27
CA LYS A 52 -35.78 -2.55 10.31
C LYS A 52 -35.14 -3.90 10.63
N GLU A 53 -34.71 -4.64 9.62
CA GLU A 53 -34.31 -6.05 9.78
C GLU A 53 -32.80 -6.22 9.98
N VAL A 54 -31.97 -5.35 9.40
CA VAL A 54 -30.51 -5.46 9.52
C VAL A 54 -30.03 -4.93 10.88
N PRO A 55 -29.30 -5.73 11.69
CA PRO A 55 -28.77 -5.30 12.98
C PRO A 55 -27.79 -4.12 12.92
N TYR A 56 -27.70 -3.33 14.00
CA TYR A 56 -26.87 -2.14 14.04
C TYR A 56 -25.36 -2.42 13.85
N ASN A 57 -24.83 -3.46 14.49
CA ASN A 57 -23.44 -3.88 14.35
C ASN A 57 -23.09 -4.29 12.90
N VAL A 58 -24.01 -4.96 12.19
CA VAL A 58 -23.85 -5.28 10.77
C VAL A 58 -23.78 -3.99 9.93
N LYS A 59 -24.67 -3.03 10.18
CA LYS A 59 -24.63 -1.71 9.52
C LYS A 59 -23.32 -0.98 9.81
N TYR A 60 -22.89 -1.02 11.07
CA TYR A 60 -21.68 -0.37 11.54
C TYR A 60 -20.45 -0.92 10.85
N ILE A 61 -20.27 -2.26 10.80
CA ILE A 61 -19.06 -2.85 10.22
C ILE A 61 -18.94 -2.54 8.73
N PHE A 62 -20.05 -2.52 7.97
CA PHE A 62 -20.02 -2.12 6.56
C PHE A 62 -19.71 -0.63 6.37
N THR A 63 -20.29 0.23 7.21
CA THR A 63 -19.99 1.67 7.17
C THR A 63 -18.51 1.93 7.51
N HIS A 64 -17.98 1.20 8.50
CA HIS A 64 -16.58 1.28 8.89
C HIS A 64 -15.66 0.80 7.75
N ALA A 65 -16.00 -0.32 7.09
CA ALA A 65 -15.24 -0.87 5.97
C ALA A 65 -15.15 0.12 4.81
N ILE A 66 -16.27 0.74 4.42
CA ILE A 66 -16.29 1.75 3.34
C ILE A 66 -15.39 2.93 3.68
N LYS A 67 -15.48 3.46 4.91
CA LYS A 67 -14.61 4.55 5.35
C LYS A 67 -13.13 4.16 5.31
N PHE A 68 -12.80 2.92 5.65
CA PHE A 68 -11.45 2.39 5.52
C PHE A 68 -11.02 2.36 4.06
N PHE A 69 -11.83 1.81 3.14
CA PHE A 69 -11.51 1.77 1.71
C PHE A 69 -11.37 3.17 1.09
N ASP A 70 -12.17 4.14 1.51
CA ASP A 70 -12.04 5.55 1.09
C ASP A 70 -10.68 6.13 1.47
N THR A 71 -10.22 5.80 2.68
CA THR A 71 -8.91 6.24 3.17
C THR A 71 -7.78 5.55 2.40
N VAL A 72 -7.89 4.23 2.21
CA VAL A 72 -6.92 3.43 1.46
C VAL A 72 -6.79 3.89 0.02
N GLU A 73 -7.89 4.27 -0.64
CA GLU A 73 -7.85 4.82 -2.00
C GLU A 73 -6.94 6.06 -2.07
N GLN A 74 -7.11 7.01 -1.17
CA GLN A 74 -6.26 8.21 -1.13
C GLN A 74 -4.82 7.85 -0.77
N GLU A 75 -4.61 6.99 0.22
CA GLU A 75 -3.27 6.61 0.64
C GLU A 75 -2.48 5.87 -0.45
N LEU A 76 -3.11 4.93 -1.15
CA LEU A 76 -2.48 4.19 -2.24
C LEU A 76 -2.09 5.11 -3.40
N ARG A 77 -2.91 6.11 -3.72
CA ARG A 77 -2.58 7.12 -4.72
C ARG A 77 -1.28 7.84 -4.35
N ASP A 78 -1.21 8.39 -3.13
CA ASP A 78 -0.04 9.14 -2.66
C ASP A 78 1.21 8.24 -2.61
N ILE A 79 1.05 6.98 -2.18
CA ILE A 79 2.16 6.01 -2.13
C ILE A 79 2.67 5.69 -3.53
N ILE A 80 1.78 5.41 -4.48
CA ILE A 80 2.14 5.10 -5.86
C ILE A 80 2.91 6.27 -6.47
N ASP A 81 2.41 7.50 -6.30
CA ASP A 81 3.07 8.72 -6.79
C ASP A 81 4.47 8.87 -6.16
N GLY A 82 4.60 8.59 -4.86
CA GLY A 82 5.89 8.58 -4.16
C GLY A 82 6.86 7.53 -4.72
N LEU A 83 6.39 6.29 -4.91
CA LEU A 83 7.19 5.18 -5.45
C LEU A 83 7.64 5.42 -6.89
N GLU A 84 6.91 6.22 -7.66
CA GLU A 84 7.34 6.63 -9.00
C GLU A 84 8.53 7.60 -8.98
N ILE A 85 8.79 8.26 -7.85
CA ILE A 85 9.93 9.18 -7.69
C ILE A 85 11.07 8.44 -6.99
N CYS A 86 10.81 7.95 -5.78
CA CYS A 86 11.78 7.32 -4.91
C CYS A 86 11.09 6.33 -3.96
N VAL A 87 11.68 5.15 -3.79
CA VAL A 87 11.20 4.21 -2.79
C VAL A 87 11.66 4.66 -1.41
N GLU A 88 10.75 5.24 -0.65
CA GLU A 88 10.99 5.67 0.72
C GLU A 88 10.40 4.68 1.72
N ILE A 89 11.10 4.47 2.83
CA ILE A 89 10.68 3.54 3.89
C ILE A 89 9.28 3.85 4.43
N HIS A 90 8.89 5.13 4.45
CA HIS A 90 7.58 5.54 4.95
C HIS A 90 6.44 5.03 4.04
N ASN A 91 6.66 4.92 2.73
CA ASN A 91 5.71 4.35 1.78
C ASN A 91 5.51 2.85 2.04
N CYS A 92 6.60 2.11 2.25
CA CYS A 92 6.53 0.68 2.57
C CYS A 92 5.76 0.44 3.89
N LYS A 93 6.04 1.23 4.94
CA LYS A 93 5.32 1.14 6.22
C LYS A 93 3.83 1.42 6.10
N ARG A 94 3.44 2.38 5.26
CA ARG A 94 2.02 2.67 5.00
C ARG A 94 1.34 1.50 4.29
N LEU A 95 1.94 0.94 3.24
CA LEU A 95 1.43 -0.27 2.57
C LEU A 95 1.27 -1.44 3.54
N TYR A 96 2.26 -1.67 4.40
CA TYR A 96 2.21 -2.70 5.43
C TYR A 96 1.03 -2.49 6.40
N THR A 97 0.82 -1.26 6.84
CA THR A 97 -0.28 -0.89 7.75
C THR A 97 -1.66 -1.07 7.11
N ILE A 98 -1.78 -0.76 5.81
CA ILE A 98 -3.00 -1.00 5.04
C ILE A 98 -3.35 -2.50 5.05
N GLY A 99 -2.39 -3.36 4.74
CA GLY A 99 -2.60 -4.81 4.71
C GLY A 99 -3.01 -5.39 6.07
N GLN A 100 -2.28 -5.01 7.13
CA GLN A 100 -2.60 -5.42 8.51
C GLN A 100 -4.02 -4.96 8.96
N THR A 101 -4.39 -3.72 8.63
CA THR A 101 -5.72 -3.20 8.97
C THR A 101 -6.81 -3.91 8.18
N ALA A 102 -6.56 -4.22 6.90
CA ALA A 102 -7.50 -4.96 6.06
C ALA A 102 -7.69 -6.40 6.53
N GLU A 103 -6.63 -7.06 6.99
CA GLU A 103 -6.70 -8.41 7.56
C GLU A 103 -7.58 -8.43 8.82
N LYS A 104 -7.39 -7.44 9.71
CA LYS A 104 -8.25 -7.26 10.89
C LYS A 104 -9.70 -7.01 10.48
N LEU A 105 -9.94 -6.10 9.55
CA LEU A 105 -11.28 -5.79 9.06
C LEU A 105 -11.98 -7.01 8.46
N ASN A 106 -11.27 -7.83 7.68
CA ASN A 106 -11.80 -9.08 7.12
C ASN A 106 -12.26 -10.05 8.22
N ARG A 107 -11.47 -10.19 9.30
CA ARG A 107 -11.87 -11.00 10.46
C ARG A 107 -13.10 -10.41 11.16
N ASP A 108 -13.11 -9.11 11.41
CA ASP A 108 -14.21 -8.42 12.10
C ASP A 108 -15.53 -8.55 11.30
N ILE A 109 -15.49 -8.38 9.97
CA ILE A 109 -16.66 -8.60 9.09
C ILE A 109 -17.14 -10.04 9.19
N GLY A 110 -16.23 -11.01 9.11
CA GLY A 110 -16.57 -12.44 9.23
C GLY A 110 -17.22 -12.75 10.58
N GLN A 111 -16.69 -12.18 11.67
CA GLN A 111 -17.25 -12.35 13.01
C GLN A 111 -18.67 -11.79 13.10
N VAL A 112 -18.86 -10.52 12.75
CA VAL A 112 -20.19 -9.86 12.79
C VAL A 112 -21.19 -10.60 11.91
N TRP A 113 -20.77 -11.03 10.72
CA TRP A 113 -21.64 -11.78 9.82
C TRP A 113 -22.03 -13.13 10.41
N HIS A 114 -21.08 -13.94 10.87
CA HIS A 114 -21.38 -15.32 11.27
C HIS A 114 -21.93 -15.46 12.69
N GLN A 115 -21.59 -14.56 13.60
CA GLN A 115 -21.91 -14.69 15.03
C GLN A 115 -23.03 -13.75 15.48
N ASP A 116 -23.17 -12.58 14.86
CA ASP A 116 -24.08 -11.56 15.38
C ASP A 116 -25.29 -11.28 14.47
N TYR A 117 -25.38 -11.92 13.30
CA TYR A 117 -26.48 -11.70 12.36
C TYR A 117 -27.34 -12.95 12.20
N ASP A 118 -28.24 -13.24 13.13
CA ASP A 118 -28.99 -14.51 13.09
C ASP A 118 -30.03 -14.60 11.96
N ASN A 119 -30.64 -13.48 11.58
CA ASN A 119 -31.78 -13.44 10.66
C ASN A 119 -31.38 -13.35 9.18
N LYS A 120 -30.52 -14.27 8.72
CA LYS A 120 -30.12 -14.33 7.30
C LYS A 120 -31.14 -15.11 6.46
N ASP A 121 -31.96 -14.38 5.72
CA ASP A 121 -32.97 -14.97 4.83
C ASP A 121 -32.44 -15.09 3.39
N TYR A 122 -31.65 -16.13 3.12
CA TYR A 122 -31.01 -16.36 1.82
C TYR A 122 -31.99 -16.53 0.64
N GLU A 123 -33.25 -16.86 0.92
CA GLU A 123 -34.28 -17.01 -0.12
C GLU A 123 -34.94 -15.67 -0.49
N SER A 124 -34.82 -14.66 0.38
CA SER A 124 -35.43 -13.34 0.15
C SER A 124 -34.65 -12.48 -0.84
N ILE A 125 -35.37 -11.94 -1.82
CA ILE A 125 -34.83 -10.95 -2.77
C ILE A 125 -34.33 -9.68 -2.08
N TYR A 126 -34.82 -9.38 -0.87
CA TYR A 126 -34.39 -8.22 -0.08
C TYR A 126 -33.09 -8.46 0.68
N PHE A 127 -32.76 -9.72 0.94
CA PHE A 127 -31.52 -10.09 1.62
C PHE A 127 -30.34 -10.27 0.65
N ARG A 128 -30.59 -10.68 -0.60
CA ARG A 128 -29.53 -10.84 -1.62
C ARG A 128 -28.60 -9.63 -1.76
N PRO A 129 -29.07 -8.37 -1.75
CA PRO A 129 -28.18 -7.21 -1.77
C PRO A 129 -27.27 -7.12 -0.54
N ILE A 130 -27.73 -7.58 0.63
CA ILE A 130 -26.95 -7.59 1.87
C ILE A 130 -25.88 -8.66 1.83
N GLU A 131 -26.22 -9.86 1.35
CA GLU A 131 -25.25 -10.93 1.10
C GLU A 131 -24.19 -10.52 0.08
N ARG A 132 -24.62 -9.85 -1.00
CA ARG A 132 -23.70 -9.30 -1.99
C ARG A 132 -22.75 -8.29 -1.36
N LEU A 133 -23.26 -7.36 -0.56
CA LEU A 133 -22.44 -6.39 0.18
C LEU A 133 -21.42 -7.09 1.09
N TYR A 134 -21.82 -8.16 1.79
CA TYR A 134 -20.94 -8.96 2.61
C TYR A 134 -19.79 -9.57 1.81
N ASN A 135 -20.10 -10.34 0.76
CA ASN A 135 -19.11 -11.00 -0.08
C ASN A 135 -18.16 -9.97 -0.67
N GLU A 136 -18.73 -8.89 -1.20
CA GLU A 136 -17.98 -7.81 -1.80
C GLU A 136 -16.99 -7.16 -0.80
N THR A 137 -17.48 -6.76 0.37
CA THR A 137 -16.64 -6.09 1.36
C THR A 137 -15.47 -6.99 1.81
N ARG A 138 -15.71 -8.30 1.97
CA ARG A 138 -14.66 -9.26 2.35
C ARG A 138 -13.64 -9.48 1.25
N ASP A 139 -14.08 -9.65 0.00
CA ASP A 139 -13.19 -9.84 -1.14
C ASP A 139 -12.20 -8.68 -1.26
N THR A 140 -12.66 -7.44 -1.05
CA THR A 140 -11.77 -6.26 -1.09
C THR A 140 -10.83 -6.19 0.09
N ALA A 141 -11.31 -6.47 1.30
CA ALA A 141 -10.43 -6.54 2.46
C ALA A 141 -9.33 -7.60 2.26
N VAL A 142 -9.67 -8.74 1.66
CA VAL A 142 -8.72 -9.82 1.34
C VAL A 142 -7.73 -9.40 0.25
N SER A 143 -8.17 -8.73 -0.81
CA SER A 143 -7.26 -8.18 -1.84
C SER A 143 -6.22 -7.22 -1.24
N LEU A 144 -6.62 -6.42 -0.24
CA LEU A 144 -5.71 -5.50 0.45
C LEU A 144 -4.68 -6.22 1.33
N VAL A 145 -4.92 -7.46 1.76
CA VAL A 145 -3.92 -8.23 2.53
C VAL A 145 -2.68 -8.52 1.69
N ASP A 146 -2.83 -8.76 0.38
CA ASP A 146 -1.68 -9.01 -0.50
C ASP A 146 -0.73 -7.81 -0.60
N ILE A 147 -1.20 -6.59 -0.31
CA ILE A 147 -0.38 -5.38 -0.25
C ILE A 147 0.67 -5.46 0.86
N GLU A 148 0.42 -6.19 1.94
CA GLU A 148 1.41 -6.42 3.01
C GLU A 148 2.66 -7.13 2.45
N ASN A 149 2.45 -8.19 1.68
CA ASN A 149 3.54 -8.96 1.07
C ASN A 149 4.30 -8.12 0.03
N MET A 150 3.60 -7.26 -0.71
CA MET A 150 4.23 -6.27 -1.60
C MET A 150 5.08 -5.29 -0.80
N ALA A 151 4.59 -4.80 0.34
CA ALA A 151 5.28 -3.83 1.19
C ALA A 151 6.62 -4.35 1.69
N LEU A 152 6.62 -5.56 2.24
CA LEU A 152 7.85 -6.23 2.72
C LEU A 152 8.88 -6.35 1.60
N ARG A 153 8.45 -6.71 0.39
CA ARG A 153 9.35 -6.79 -0.76
C ARG A 153 9.80 -5.41 -1.28
N MET A 154 8.95 -4.39 -1.16
CA MET A 154 9.30 -3.02 -1.55
C MET A 154 10.43 -2.45 -0.68
N GLU A 155 10.57 -2.89 0.58
CA GLU A 155 11.64 -2.45 1.46
C GLU A 155 13.04 -2.73 0.90
N ASP A 156 13.20 -3.83 0.15
CA ASP A 156 14.47 -4.19 -0.51
C ASP A 156 14.92 -3.16 -1.58
N PHE A 157 14.02 -2.28 -2.00
CA PHE A 157 14.28 -1.26 -3.02
C PHE A 157 14.40 0.15 -2.44
N VAL A 158 14.40 0.32 -1.11
CA VAL A 158 14.50 1.65 -0.47
C VAL A 158 15.72 2.42 -0.96
N GLY A 159 15.52 3.69 -1.32
CA GLY A 159 16.52 4.57 -1.93
C GLY A 159 16.61 4.47 -3.45
N ARG A 160 15.93 3.51 -4.09
CA ARG A 160 15.80 3.45 -5.55
C ARG A 160 15.04 4.67 -6.04
N LYS A 161 15.71 5.47 -6.88
CA LYS A 161 15.11 6.58 -7.62
C LYS A 161 14.74 6.12 -9.02
N ARG A 162 13.59 6.54 -9.56
CA ARG A 162 13.36 6.44 -11.01
C ARG A 162 14.09 7.58 -11.68
N ASN A 163 14.99 7.26 -12.61
CA ASN A 163 15.50 8.25 -13.53
C ASN A 163 14.33 8.76 -14.35
N SER A 164 13.95 10.02 -14.15
CA SER A 164 12.98 10.72 -15.00
C SER A 164 13.46 10.53 -16.43
N LYS A 165 12.67 9.85 -17.28
CA LYS A 165 12.98 9.74 -18.71
C LYS A 165 12.89 11.14 -19.31
N GLY A 166 14.01 11.85 -19.31
CA GLY A 166 14.15 13.24 -19.73
C GLY A 166 15.51 13.88 -19.45
N GLY A 167 16.49 13.15 -18.94
CA GLY A 167 17.85 13.64 -18.74
C GLY A 167 18.87 12.56 -19.12
N SER A 168 19.80 12.94 -20.00
CA SER A 168 20.89 12.13 -20.52
C SER A 168 21.50 11.17 -19.50
N ALA A 169 21.82 9.96 -19.96
CA ALA A 169 22.61 9.00 -19.21
C ALA A 169 23.91 9.64 -18.70
N ILE A 170 24.08 9.66 -17.38
CA ILE A 170 25.40 9.68 -16.77
C ILE A 170 25.52 8.33 -16.05
N GLU A 171 26.18 7.40 -16.73
CA GLU A 171 26.84 6.27 -16.09
C GLU A 171 27.79 6.82 -15.03
N GLY A 172 27.71 6.30 -13.79
CA GLY A 172 28.64 6.76 -12.76
C GLY A 172 28.37 6.23 -11.35
N ASN A 173 28.91 5.05 -11.11
CA ASN A 173 29.45 4.57 -9.82
C ASN A 173 28.50 4.02 -8.73
N SER A 174 28.47 2.69 -8.70
CA SER A 174 28.86 1.83 -7.56
C SER A 174 28.90 2.51 -6.18
N PHE A 175 27.93 2.18 -5.33
CA PHE A 175 28.01 2.45 -3.90
C PHE A 175 28.26 1.16 -3.12
N ASN A 176 29.51 1.02 -2.69
CA ASN A 176 29.90 0.19 -1.56
C ASN A 176 29.14 0.68 -0.32
N ASN A 177 28.20 -0.12 0.20
CA ASN A 177 27.67 0.09 1.54
C ASN A 177 28.69 -0.43 2.56
N ILE A 178 29.69 0.40 2.86
CA ILE A 178 30.50 0.29 4.09
C ILE A 178 30.05 1.43 5.02
N THR A 179 29.21 1.03 5.99
CA THR A 179 29.03 1.49 7.38
C THR A 179 29.35 2.95 7.74
N ASN A 180 28.47 3.58 8.55
CA ASN A 180 28.86 4.05 9.90
C ASN A 180 27.65 4.61 10.68
N SER A 181 27.26 3.91 11.75
CA SER A 181 26.53 4.48 12.87
C SER A 181 27.49 5.40 13.63
N VAL A 182 27.48 6.71 13.34
CA VAL A 182 28.18 7.69 14.19
C VAL A 182 27.16 8.27 15.16
N MET A 183 27.21 7.79 16.40
CA MET A 183 26.66 8.49 17.55
C MET A 183 27.57 9.69 17.84
N ILE A 184 27.12 10.90 17.55
CA ILE A 184 27.82 12.12 17.98
C ILE A 184 27.51 12.33 19.47
N ILE A 185 28.42 11.90 20.33
CA ILE A 185 28.49 12.37 21.73
C ILE A 185 29.46 13.55 21.73
N GLY A 186 28.96 14.73 22.10
CA GLY A 186 29.76 15.96 22.13
C GLY A 186 30.94 15.88 23.09
N ASN A 187 32.10 16.36 22.64
CA ASN A 187 32.82 17.48 23.27
C ASN A 187 34.07 17.83 22.43
N ASN A 188 34.08 19.08 21.94
CA ASN A 188 35.25 19.85 21.48
C ASN A 188 36.35 19.12 20.71
N ASN A 189 36.37 19.27 19.37
CA ASN A 189 37.63 19.49 18.66
C ASN A 189 37.42 20.19 17.31
N SER A 190 38.19 21.27 17.12
CA SER A 190 38.23 22.12 15.94
C SER A 190 38.68 21.36 14.69
N VAL A 191 37.91 21.45 13.61
CA VAL A 191 38.33 20.96 12.29
C VAL A 191 39.27 21.99 11.66
N LYS A 192 40.58 21.70 11.61
CA LYS A 192 41.50 22.35 10.66
C LYS A 192 41.33 21.65 9.32
N GLY A 193 40.82 22.37 8.33
CA GLY A 193 40.69 21.88 6.96
C GLY A 193 42.04 21.45 6.38
N VAL A 194 42.09 20.24 5.84
CA VAL A 194 43.22 19.77 5.03
C VAL A 194 42.81 19.91 3.56
N ASN A 195 43.36 20.94 2.93
CA ASN A 195 43.36 21.10 1.48
C ASN A 195 44.36 20.11 0.90
N ASN A 196 43.91 19.02 0.27
CA ASN A 196 44.76 18.23 -0.61
C ASN A 196 44.66 18.81 -2.02
N VAL A 197 45.61 19.69 -2.34
CA VAL A 197 45.94 20.11 -3.70
C VAL A 197 46.82 19.02 -4.31
N SER A 198 46.27 18.17 -5.17
CA SER A 198 47.06 17.31 -6.05
C SER A 198 47.49 18.13 -7.26
N GLY A 199 48.78 18.46 -7.32
CA GLY A 199 49.38 19.28 -8.36
C GLY A 199 49.36 18.63 -9.74
N ASN A 200 49.07 19.45 -10.74
CA ASN A 200 49.36 19.19 -12.14
C ASN A 200 50.19 20.39 -12.63
N PHE A 201 51.48 20.18 -12.91
CA PHE A 201 52.32 21.18 -13.57
C PHE A 201 52.00 21.20 -15.07
N PRO A 202 51.64 22.35 -15.67
CA PRO A 202 51.58 22.48 -17.11
C PRO A 202 52.97 22.71 -17.72
N ALA A 203 53.10 22.21 -18.95
CA ALA A 203 54.29 22.23 -19.79
C ALA A 203 54.82 23.63 -20.12
N VAL A 204 56.14 23.75 -20.33
CA VAL A 204 56.75 24.89 -21.02
C VAL A 204 57.21 24.43 -22.41
N VAL A 205 56.67 25.11 -23.41
CA VAL A 205 57.02 25.06 -24.83
C VAL A 205 57.99 26.21 -25.13
N GLY A 206 59.13 25.89 -25.76
CA GLY A 206 59.90 26.71 -26.72
C GLY A 206 60.56 28.02 -26.28
N VAL A 207 61.89 28.14 -26.48
CA VAL A 207 62.53 28.83 -27.63
C VAL A 207 63.88 28.15 -27.90
#